data_AF-A0A2S8FVK2-F1
#
_entry.id   AF-A0A2S8FVK2-F1
#
_cell.length_a   1.000
_cell.length_b   1.000
_cell.length_c   1.000
_cell.angle_alpha   90.00
_cell.angle_beta   90.00
_cell.angle_gamma   90.00
#
_symmetry.space_group_name_H-M   'P 1'
#
loop_
_entity.id
_entity.type
_entity.pdbx_description
1 polymer ?
#
loop_
_entity_poly.entity_id
_entity_poly.type
_entity_poly.pdbx_seq_one_letter_code
_entity_poly.pdbx_strand_id
1 'polypeptide(L)'
;MSSEPWKSGSAREGNESNEAKPQGEWSMEDVLRRTLDAGQGDDVVDTIDQLRKDNPAAKPDEIDTMTRFVLAFLKKRFPDLPLKSEKVLLMASTIAQSLIEDPVASERIRLLWAQSS
;
A
#
# COMPACT_ATOMS: atom_id res chain seq x y z
N MET A 1 61.26 12.41 -22.22
CA MET A 1 60.79 11.65 -21.04
C MET A 1 59.60 12.40 -20.44
N SER A 2 58.58 11.63 -20.08
CA SER A 2 57.28 11.91 -19.44
C SER A 2 57.25 13.11 -18.46
N SER A 3 56.14 13.80 -18.16
CA SER A 3 54.71 13.44 -18.15
C SER A 3 53.84 14.71 -18.21
N GLU A 4 52.84 14.71 -19.10
CA GLU A 4 51.42 15.08 -18.95
C GLU A 4 50.84 15.26 -17.49
N PRO A 5 49.55 15.63 -17.24
CA PRO A 5 48.58 16.63 -17.81
C PRO A 5 47.64 17.34 -16.74
N TRP A 6 46.56 18.03 -17.18
CA TRP A 6 45.33 18.53 -16.49
C TRP A 6 45.48 19.85 -15.66
N LYS A 7 44.54 20.83 -15.61
CA LYS A 7 43.09 20.85 -15.85
C LYS A 7 42.56 22.31 -15.96
N SER A 8 41.61 22.51 -16.86
CA SER A 8 40.67 23.65 -16.91
C SER A 8 39.65 23.60 -15.75
N GLY A 9 39.12 24.77 -15.36
CA GLY A 9 37.86 24.92 -14.60
C GLY A 9 37.57 26.41 -14.38
N SER A 10 36.79 27.09 -15.23
CA SER A 10 35.32 27.10 -15.32
C SER A 10 34.62 27.43 -13.99
N ALA A 11 34.48 28.73 -13.70
CA ALA A 11 33.44 29.24 -12.82
C ALA A 11 32.28 29.67 -13.73
N ARG A 12 31.28 28.79 -13.88
CA ARG A 12 30.12 29.00 -14.73
C ARG A 12 28.86 28.89 -13.87
N GLU A 13 28.13 30.00 -13.86
CA GLU A 13 26.68 30.12 -13.79
C GLU A 13 25.96 29.22 -12.79
N GLY A 14 25.58 29.82 -11.66
CA GLY A 14 24.35 29.43 -10.99
C GLY A 14 23.18 29.72 -11.93
N ASN A 15 22.47 28.68 -12.34
CA ASN A 15 21.12 28.82 -12.84
C ASN A 15 20.27 27.63 -12.40
N GLU A 16 19.05 27.98 -12.06
CA GLU A 16 18.01 27.18 -11.44
C GLU A 16 17.59 26.01 -12.34
N SER A 17 18.04 24.80 -12.02
CA SER A 17 17.36 23.59 -12.45
C SER A 17 16.46 23.13 -11.30
N ASN A 18 15.21 23.57 -11.39
CA ASN A 18 14.09 23.07 -10.64
C ASN A 18 13.85 21.62 -11.10
N GLU A 19 14.67 20.69 -10.61
CA GLU A 19 14.43 19.25 -10.78
C GLU A 19 13.19 18.91 -9.93
N ALA A 20 12.03 18.99 -10.57
CA ALA A 20 10.83 18.30 -10.13
C ALA A 20 11.25 16.85 -9.87
N LYS A 21 11.40 16.50 -8.58
CA LYS A 21 11.73 15.15 -8.16
C LYS A 21 10.77 14.21 -8.87
N PRO A 22 11.26 13.15 -9.55
CA PRO A 22 10.38 12.15 -10.12
C PRO A 22 9.47 11.68 -8.97
N GLN A 23 8.16 11.68 -9.22
CA GLN A 23 7.18 11.06 -8.33
C GLN A 23 7.63 9.62 -8.13
N GLY A 24 8.38 9.39 -7.06
CA GLY A 24 9.11 8.16 -6.83
C GLY A 24 8.14 7.01 -6.77
N GLU A 25 8.45 5.96 -7.51
CA GLU A 25 7.81 4.66 -7.40
C GLU A 25 7.79 4.27 -5.92
N TRP A 26 6.61 4.24 -5.32
CA TRP A 26 6.49 3.98 -3.88
C TRP A 26 7.07 2.60 -3.57
N SER A 27 8.06 2.55 -2.68
CA SER A 27 8.66 1.28 -2.27
C SER A 27 7.69 0.50 -1.39
N MET A 28 7.74 -0.83 -1.44
CA MET A 28 6.92 -1.69 -0.60
C MET A 28 7.17 -1.44 0.90
N GLU A 29 8.40 -1.06 1.28
CA GLU A 29 8.75 -0.67 2.65
C GLU A 29 8.11 0.66 3.07
N ASP A 30 8.03 1.65 2.17
CA ASP A 30 7.34 2.91 2.45
C ASP A 30 5.83 2.71 2.61
N VAL A 31 5.26 1.79 1.84
CA VAL A 31 3.87 1.36 1.99
C VAL A 31 3.68 0.74 3.37
N LEU A 32 4.47 -0.28 3.72
CA LEU A 32 4.37 -1.01 4.99
C LEU A 32 4.58 -0.12 6.23
N ARG A 33 5.57 0.77 6.18
CA ARG A 33 5.92 1.65 7.29
C ARG A 33 4.83 2.68 7.57
N ARG A 34 4.16 3.20 6.52
CA ARG A 34 3.00 4.10 6.65
C ARG A 34 1.73 3.37 7.04
N THR A 35 1.61 2.08 6.72
CA THR A 35 0.51 1.30 7.26
C THR A 35 0.61 1.29 8.77
N LEU A 36 1.76 0.92 9.35
CA LEU A 36 1.98 0.60 10.78
C LEU A 36 1.78 1.74 11.81
N ASP A 37 1.59 3.00 11.40
CA ASP A 37 1.37 4.11 12.35
C ASP A 37 -0.03 4.09 12.98
N ALA A 38 -0.10 4.50 14.25
CA ALA A 38 -1.22 4.43 15.19
C ALA A 38 -2.52 5.07 14.68
N GLY A 39 -3.25 4.31 13.85
CA GLY A 39 -4.62 4.57 13.37
C GLY A 39 -5.17 3.37 12.58
N GLN A 40 -4.45 2.24 12.56
CA GLN A 40 -4.79 1.07 11.75
C GLN A 40 -6.00 0.28 12.26
N GLY A 41 -6.21 0.23 13.58
CA GLY A 41 -7.30 -0.53 14.18
C GLY A 41 -8.66 0.00 13.72
N ASP A 42 -8.84 1.32 13.82
CA ASP A 42 -10.08 2.00 13.43
C ASP A 42 -10.32 1.86 11.92
N ASP A 43 -9.28 2.02 11.10
CA ASP A 43 -9.40 1.86 9.64
C ASP A 43 -9.77 0.43 9.23
N VAL A 44 -9.29 -0.59 9.93
CA VAL A 44 -9.66 -1.99 9.66
C VAL A 44 -11.13 -2.22 9.97
N VAL A 45 -11.60 -1.80 11.15
CA VAL A 45 -13.00 -1.93 11.57
C VAL A 45 -13.92 -1.16 10.61
N ASP A 46 -13.60 0.10 10.33
CA ASP A 46 -14.39 0.92 9.40
C ASP A 46 -14.42 0.33 7.99
N THR A 47 -13.38 -0.38 7.58
CA THR A 47 -13.34 -1.04 6.26
C THR A 47 -14.19 -2.30 6.24
N ILE A 48 -14.17 -3.08 7.32
CA ILE A 48 -15.05 -4.26 7.49
C ILE A 48 -16.52 -3.82 7.49
N ASP A 49 -16.87 -2.78 8.25
CA ASP A 49 -18.22 -2.24 8.33
C ASP A 49 -18.73 -1.79 6.96
N GLN A 50 -17.90 -1.05 6.22
CA GLN A 50 -18.24 -0.62 4.87
C GLN A 50 -18.44 -1.81 3.93
N LEU A 51 -17.55 -2.80 3.99
CA LEU A 51 -17.63 -3.97 3.11
C LEU A 51 -18.90 -4.79 3.36
N ARG A 52 -19.29 -4.96 4.63
CA ARG A 52 -20.52 -5.65 5.02
C ARG A 52 -21.78 -4.89 4.58
N LYS A 53 -21.78 -3.56 4.68
CA LYS A 53 -22.88 -2.73 4.17
C LYS A 53 -23.03 -2.86 2.65
N ASP A 54 -21.91 -2.86 1.93
CA ASP A 54 -21.90 -2.97 0.47
C ASP A 54 -22.17 -4.41 -0.01
N ASN A 55 -21.80 -5.42 0.79
CA ASN A 55 -21.93 -6.84 0.47
C ASN A 55 -22.36 -7.67 1.70
N PRO A 56 -23.66 -7.71 2.05
CA PRO A 56 -24.14 -8.41 3.25
C PRO A 56 -23.90 -9.92 3.27
N ALA A 57 -23.74 -10.54 2.10
CA ALA A 57 -23.47 -11.97 1.95
C ALA A 57 -21.98 -12.33 2.03
N ALA A 58 -21.08 -11.34 2.10
CA ALA A 58 -19.63 -11.56 2.11
C ALA A 58 -19.19 -12.24 3.40
N LYS A 59 -18.28 -13.22 3.28
CA LYS A 59 -17.74 -13.95 4.44
C LYS A 59 -16.23 -13.75 4.58
N PRO A 60 -15.72 -13.60 5.80
CA PRO A 60 -14.31 -13.27 6.04
C PRO A 60 -13.33 -14.39 5.66
N ASP A 61 -13.79 -15.61 5.42
CA ASP A 61 -13.01 -16.78 4.98
C ASP A 61 -12.90 -16.90 3.46
N GLU A 62 -13.61 -16.07 2.69
CA GLU A 62 -13.57 -16.08 1.23
C GLU A 62 -12.44 -15.18 0.70
N ILE A 63 -11.61 -15.71 -0.20
CA ILE A 63 -10.50 -14.98 -0.84
C ILE A 63 -11.00 -13.71 -1.53
N ASP A 64 -12.14 -13.77 -2.23
CA ASP A 64 -12.73 -12.63 -2.91
C ASP A 64 -13.12 -11.52 -1.94
N THR A 65 -13.75 -11.88 -0.83
CA THR A 65 -14.13 -10.95 0.24
C THR A 65 -12.88 -10.28 0.83
N MET A 66 -11.85 -11.07 1.09
CA MET A 66 -10.63 -10.55 1.69
C MET A 66 -9.80 -9.70 0.72
N THR A 67 -9.85 -10.03 -0.57
CA THR A 67 -9.25 -9.20 -1.63
C THR A 67 -9.93 -7.84 -1.72
N ARG A 68 -11.27 -7.80 -1.64
CA ARG A 68 -12.02 -6.52 -1.61
C ARG A 68 -11.72 -5.72 -0.35
N PHE A 69 -11.59 -6.37 0.80
CA PHE A 69 -11.16 -5.74 2.04
C PHE A 69 -9.78 -5.08 1.88
N VAL A 70 -8.78 -5.80 1.36
CA VAL A 70 -7.43 -5.25 1.14
C VAL A 70 -7.48 -4.07 0.17
N LEU A 71 -8.23 -4.16 -0.93
CA LEU A 71 -8.37 -3.07 -1.89
C LEU A 71 -9.04 -1.83 -1.28
N ALA A 72 -10.10 -2.02 -0.49
CA ALA A 72 -10.79 -0.92 0.19
C ALA A 72 -9.89 -0.26 1.24
N PHE A 73 -9.13 -1.06 1.99
CA PHE A 73 -8.15 -0.58 2.96
C PHE A 73 -7.03 0.22 2.29
N LEU A 74 -6.47 -0.31 1.19
CA LEU A 74 -5.47 0.39 0.38
C LEU A 74 -6.02 1.70 -0.20
N LYS A 75 -7.26 1.73 -0.67
CA LYS A 75 -7.91 2.95 -1.17
C LYS A 75 -8.00 4.05 -0.11
N LYS A 76 -8.35 3.69 1.13
CA LYS A 76 -8.44 4.66 2.24
C LYS A 76 -7.07 5.25 2.58
N ARG A 77 -6.04 4.40 2.65
CA ARG A 77 -4.68 4.81 2.99
C ARG A 77 -3.95 5.52 1.86
N PHE A 78 -4.27 5.15 0.62
CA PHE A 78 -3.61 5.63 -0.58
C PHE A 78 -4.65 5.97 -1.65
N PRO A 79 -5.31 7.15 -1.56
CA PRO A 79 -6.38 7.56 -2.48
C PRO A 79 -5.95 7.61 -3.95
N ASP A 80 -4.67 7.91 -4.20
CA ASP A 80 -4.08 8.03 -5.54
C ASP A 80 -3.62 6.68 -6.11
N LEU A 81 -3.72 5.58 -5.35
CA LEU A 81 -3.27 4.28 -5.81
C LEU A 81 -4.16 3.80 -6.98
N PRO A 82 -3.59 3.38 -8.12
CA PRO A 82 -4.36 2.91 -9.26
C PRO A 82 -4.92 1.50 -8.98
N LEU A 83 -6.04 1.42 -8.25
CA LEU A 83 -6.66 0.15 -7.84
C LEU A 83 -7.09 -0.77 -8.99
N LYS A 84 -7.19 -0.22 -10.21
CA LYS A 84 -7.49 -0.98 -11.43
C LYS A 84 -6.24 -1.55 -12.11
N SER A 85 -5.04 -1.23 -11.60
CA SER A 85 -3.79 -1.80 -12.10
C SER A 85 -3.75 -3.29 -11.78
N GLU A 86 -3.44 -4.11 -12.77
CA GLU A 86 -3.28 -5.56 -12.62
C GLU A 86 -2.28 -5.91 -11.52
N LYS A 87 -1.18 -5.15 -11.41
CA LYS A 87 -0.17 -5.33 -10.36
C LYS A 87 -0.76 -5.12 -8.95
N VAL A 88 -1.63 -4.14 -8.79
CA VAL A 88 -2.28 -3.83 -7.51
C VAL A 88 -3.31 -4.90 -7.16
N LEU A 89 -4.10 -5.35 -8.13
CA LEU A 89 -5.07 -6.43 -7.94
C LEU A 89 -4.39 -7.75 -7.56
N LEU A 90 -3.30 -8.10 -8.24
CA LEU A 90 -2.51 -9.30 -7.92
C LEU A 90 -1.94 -9.22 -6.51
N MET A 91 -1.33 -8.09 -6.16
CA MET A 91 -0.78 -7.87 -4.81
C MET A 91 -1.88 -7.97 -3.74
N ALA A 92 -3.04 -7.37 -3.97
CA ALA A 92 -4.16 -7.45 -3.04
C ALA A 92 -4.66 -8.89 -2.86
N SER A 93 -4.75 -9.67 -3.95
CA SER A 93 -5.11 -11.09 -3.90
C SER A 93 -4.08 -11.92 -3.13
N THR A 94 -2.78 -11.67 -3.32
CA THR A 94 -1.72 -12.36 -2.57
C THR A 94 -1.79 -12.05 -1.09
N ILE A 95 -1.97 -10.77 -0.72
CA ILE A 95 -2.12 -10.36 0.68
C ILE A 95 -3.37 -11.01 1.29
N ALA A 96 -4.48 -11.01 0.57
CA ALA A 96 -5.73 -11.64 1.01
C ALA A 96 -5.56 -13.14 1.30
N GLN A 97 -4.87 -13.85 0.41
CA GLN A 97 -4.56 -15.26 0.62
C GLN A 97 -3.68 -15.47 1.87
N SER A 98 -2.63 -14.66 2.04
CA SER A 98 -1.78 -14.72 3.24
C SER A 98 -2.55 -14.43 4.54
N LEU A 99 -3.52 -13.51 4.51
CA LEU A 99 -4.36 -13.21 5.68
C LEU A 99 -5.27 -14.38 6.07
N ILE A 100 -5.77 -15.13 5.09
CA ILE A 100 -6.61 -16.32 5.33
C ILE A 100 -5.77 -17.50 5.82
N GLU A 101 -4.57 -17.69 5.24
CA GLU A 101 -3.66 -18.79 5.57
C GLU A 101 -2.96 -18.59 6.93
N ASP A 102 -2.75 -17.34 7.38
CA ASP A 102 -2.26 -17.05 8.72
C ASP A 102 -3.38 -17.27 9.76
N PRO A 103 -3.25 -18.28 10.65
CA PRO A 103 -4.29 -18.60 11.62
C PRO A 103 -4.56 -17.47 12.62
N VAL A 104 -3.55 -16.64 12.93
CA VAL A 104 -3.70 -15.53 13.87
C VAL A 104 -4.40 -14.35 13.18
N ALA A 105 -4.01 -14.03 11.95
CA ALA A 105 -4.64 -12.94 11.19
C ALA A 105 -6.09 -13.29 10.84
N SER A 106 -6.33 -14.51 10.37
CA SER A 106 -7.65 -15.03 10.02
C SER A 106 -8.61 -14.99 11.21
N GLU A 107 -8.18 -15.46 12.38
CA GLU A 107 -9.01 -15.41 13.60
C GLU A 107 -9.30 -13.97 14.04
N ARG A 108 -8.31 -13.08 13.98
CA ARG A 108 -8.52 -11.65 14.30
C ARG A 108 -9.55 -11.01 13.38
N ILE A 109 -9.43 -11.22 12.07
CA ILE A 109 -10.38 -10.67 11.09
C ILE A 109 -11.77 -11.25 11.34
N ARG A 110 -11.89 -12.57 11.59
CA ARG A 110 -13.17 -13.21 11.90
C ARG A 110 -13.84 -12.61 13.14
N LEU A 111 -13.07 -12.37 14.20
CA LEU A 111 -13.58 -11.75 15.43
C LEU A 111 -14.03 -10.30 15.18
N LEU A 112 -13.23 -9.49 14.48
CA LEU A 112 -13.61 -8.13 14.11
C LEU A 112 -14.86 -8.13 13.23
N TRP A 113 -14.94 -9.04 12.26
CA TRP A 113 -16.09 -9.20 11.38
C TRP A 113 -17.37 -9.55 12.14
N ALA A 114 -17.29 -10.37 13.19
CA ALA A 114 -18.44 -10.73 14.01
C ALA A 114 -18.91 -9.58 14.93
N GLN A 115 -18.01 -8.67 15.30
CA GLN A 115 -18.30 -7.52 16.16
C GLN A 115 -18.89 -6.34 15.38
N SER A 116 -18.44 -6.15 14.13
CA SER A 116 -19.05 -5.25 13.16
C SER A 116 -20.52 -5.63 12.95
N SER A 117 -21.46 -4.71 13.20
CA SER A 117 -22.91 -4.95 13.15
C SER A 117 -23.51 -4.45 11.85
#